data_AF-A0A1B4XDF2-F1
#
_entry.id   AF-A0A1B4XDF2-F1
#
_cell.length_a   1.000
_cell.length_b   1.000
_cell.length_c   1.000
_cell.angle_alpha   90.00
_cell.angle_beta   90.00
_cell.angle_gamma   90.00
#
_symmetry.space_group_name_H-M   'P 1'
#
loop_
_entity.id
_entity.type
_entity.pdbx_description
1 polymer ?
#
loop_
_entity_poly.entity_id
_entity_poly.type
_entity_poly.pdbx_seq_one_letter_code
_entity_poly.pdbx_strand_id
1 'polypeptide(L)'
;MTRIIMLFVFSFGLLACATVPAGPAGADHLRLYTVKRDFDTVKEDIEIAITGRGLVIDHTSHIGAMLERTGKDLGATTPIYGNAGSMQFCSATISRRTMEADPANIVFCPYIIVYFTLPQDPKTVYVGYRRPLPAGSEASRASIREIENLLDGIVKEALNIK
;
A
#
# COMPACT_ATOMS: atom_id res chain seq x y z
N MET A 1 -2.78 52.67 62.38
CA MET A 1 -3.10 52.87 60.95
C MET A 1 -2.17 51.95 60.17
N THR A 2 -2.62 50.73 59.87
CA THR A 2 -1.77 49.61 59.46
C THR A 2 -2.48 48.85 58.33
N ARG A 3 -1.93 48.84 57.11
CA ARG A 3 -2.35 47.98 55.99
C ARG A 3 -1.10 47.72 55.13
N ILE A 4 -0.32 46.68 55.45
CA ILE A 4 -0.36 45.31 54.88
C ILE A 4 -0.18 45.29 53.35
N ILE A 5 1.01 44.82 52.98
CA ILE A 5 1.63 44.75 51.64
C ILE A 5 1.00 43.60 50.84
N MET A 6 0.63 43.90 49.59
CA MET A 6 0.08 42.97 48.60
C MET A 6 1.23 42.25 47.87
N LEU A 7 1.42 40.96 48.15
CA LEU A 7 2.35 40.09 47.43
C LEU A 7 1.60 39.38 46.28
N PHE A 8 1.87 39.80 45.05
CA PHE A 8 1.42 39.13 43.83
C PHE A 8 2.29 37.88 43.60
N VAL A 9 1.71 36.69 43.73
CA VAL A 9 2.33 35.42 43.35
C VAL A 9 1.98 35.14 41.89
N PHE A 10 2.97 35.27 41.00
CA PHE A 10 2.87 34.89 39.58
C PHE A 10 3.13 33.38 39.47
N SER A 11 2.07 32.58 39.32
CA SER A 11 2.20 31.14 39.04
C SER A 11 2.49 30.91 37.56
N PHE A 12 3.72 30.50 37.26
CA PHE A 12 4.21 30.12 35.94
C PHE A 12 3.69 28.73 35.58
N GLY A 13 2.62 28.65 34.79
CA GLY A 13 2.06 27.39 34.29
C GLY A 13 2.87 26.85 33.10
N LEU A 14 3.71 25.85 33.36
CA LEU A 14 4.49 25.15 32.34
C LEU A 14 3.56 24.19 31.56
N LEU A 15 3.09 24.64 30.39
CA LEU A 15 2.27 23.83 29.48
C LEU A 15 3.18 22.85 28.72
N ALA A 16 3.31 21.64 29.25
CA ALA A 16 4.04 20.55 28.59
C ALA A 16 3.27 20.08 27.34
N CYS A 17 3.70 20.55 26.17
CA CYS A 17 3.22 20.10 24.87
C CYS A 17 3.78 18.68 24.63
N ALA A 18 2.96 17.66 24.84
CA ALA A 18 3.31 16.28 24.51
C ALA A 18 3.42 16.14 22.99
N THR A 19 4.65 16.09 22.47
CA THR A 19 4.90 15.76 21.07
C THR A 19 4.67 14.25 20.89
N VAL A 20 3.48 13.90 20.40
CA VAL A 20 3.23 12.55 19.88
C VAL A 20 4.08 12.40 18.61
N PRO A 21 4.96 11.39 18.50
CA PRO A 21 5.66 11.14 17.25
C PRO A 21 4.61 10.75 16.21
N ALA A 22 4.43 11.60 15.20
CA ALA A 22 3.70 11.23 14.00
C ALA A 22 4.45 10.06 13.35
N GLY A 23 3.85 8.87 13.36
CA GLY A 23 4.28 7.79 12.49
C GLY A 23 4.26 8.28 11.04
N PRO A 24 5.01 7.64 10.12
CA PRO A 24 5.04 8.06 8.72
C PRO A 24 3.60 8.16 8.22
N ALA A 25 3.19 9.36 7.80
CA ALA A 25 1.94 9.57 7.11
C ALA A 25 1.89 8.54 5.98
N GLY A 26 0.98 7.56 6.09
CA GLY A 26 0.83 6.52 5.09
C GLY A 26 0.66 7.22 3.74
N ALA A 27 1.58 6.98 2.82
CA ALA A 27 1.65 7.81 1.63
C ALA A 27 0.35 7.64 0.83
N ASP A 28 -0.38 8.75 0.59
CA ASP A 28 -1.73 8.73 0.00
C ASP A 28 -1.83 7.94 -1.31
N HIS A 29 -0.71 7.76 -2.01
CA HIS A 29 -0.60 7.11 -3.29
C HIS A 29 -0.47 5.57 -3.24
N LEU A 30 -0.27 4.95 -2.08
CA LEU A 30 -0.13 3.48 -1.96
C LEU A 30 -0.78 2.93 -0.70
N ARG A 31 -1.10 1.63 -0.74
CA ARG A 31 -1.55 0.85 0.41
C ARG A 31 -0.56 -0.28 0.62
N LEU A 32 -0.10 -0.44 1.86
CA LEU A 32 0.87 -1.47 2.23
C LEU A 32 0.39 -2.18 3.50
N TYR A 33 0.39 -3.50 3.44
CA TYR A 33 0.08 -4.41 4.53
C TYR A 33 1.33 -5.23 4.86
N THR A 34 1.40 -5.74 6.08
CA THR A 34 2.47 -6.63 6.51
C THR A 34 1.90 -7.88 7.18
N VAL A 35 2.57 -9.01 6.97
CA VAL A 35 2.23 -10.28 7.60
C VAL A 35 3.49 -11.06 7.93
N LYS A 36 3.52 -11.76 9.07
CA LYS A 36 4.64 -12.64 9.45
C LYS A 36 4.34 -14.07 8.99
N ARG A 37 4.64 -14.36 7.73
CA ARG A 37 4.41 -15.65 7.08
C ARG A 37 5.52 -15.93 6.06
N ASP A 38 5.56 -17.15 5.57
CA ASP A 38 6.46 -17.54 4.49
C ASP A 38 6.12 -16.78 3.18
N PHE A 39 7.16 -16.40 2.42
CA PHE A 39 7.02 -15.58 1.22
C PHE A 39 6.25 -16.31 0.11
N ASP A 40 6.60 -17.57 -0.16
CA ASP A 40 5.98 -18.33 -1.24
C ASP A 40 4.53 -18.66 -0.91
N THR A 41 4.23 -18.91 0.37
CA THR A 41 2.85 -19.10 0.83
C THR A 41 2.01 -17.83 0.64
N VAL A 42 2.53 -16.65 0.99
CA VAL A 42 1.78 -15.39 0.79
C VAL A 42 1.59 -15.09 -0.71
N LYS A 43 2.60 -15.38 -1.53
CA LYS A 43 2.49 -15.27 -2.99
C LYS A 43 1.37 -16.18 -3.52
N GLU A 44 1.35 -17.45 -3.13
CA GLU A 44 0.33 -18.41 -3.54
C GLU A 44 -1.07 -17.99 -3.08
N ASP A 45 -1.22 -17.50 -1.85
CA ASP A 45 -2.50 -17.00 -1.35
C ASP A 45 -3.03 -15.80 -2.15
N ILE A 46 -2.13 -14.90 -2.61
CA ILE A 46 -2.52 -13.79 -3.49
C ILE A 46 -3.02 -14.33 -4.84
N GLU A 47 -2.32 -15.30 -5.41
CA GLU A 47 -2.72 -15.97 -6.66
C GLU A 47 -4.10 -16.63 -6.52
N ILE A 48 -4.33 -17.35 -5.42
CA ILE A 48 -5.61 -17.97 -5.10
C ILE A 48 -6.71 -16.91 -4.90
N ALA A 49 -6.44 -15.82 -4.18
CA ALA A 49 -7.43 -14.75 -3.96
C ALA A 49 -7.81 -14.02 -5.26
N ILE A 50 -6.88 -13.88 -6.21
CA ILE A 50 -7.16 -13.32 -7.55
C ILE A 50 -7.99 -14.32 -8.36
N THR A 51 -7.51 -15.54 -8.52
CA THR A 51 -8.11 -16.56 -9.40
C THR A 51 -9.41 -17.13 -8.87
N GLY A 52 -9.58 -17.20 -7.54
CA GLY A 52 -10.81 -17.59 -6.86
C GLY A 52 -11.99 -16.64 -7.13
N ARG A 53 -11.70 -15.41 -7.57
CA ARG A 53 -12.70 -14.44 -8.05
C ARG A 53 -13.02 -14.59 -9.54
N GLY A 54 -12.47 -15.60 -10.20
CA GLY A 54 -12.59 -15.81 -11.65
C GLY A 54 -11.77 -14.82 -12.48
N LEU A 55 -10.79 -14.15 -11.87
CA LEU A 55 -9.90 -13.21 -12.57
C LEU A 55 -8.69 -13.94 -13.15
N VAL A 56 -8.16 -13.41 -14.24
CA VAL A 56 -6.98 -13.97 -14.91
C VAL A 56 -5.76 -13.11 -14.58
N ILE A 57 -4.69 -13.77 -14.12
CA ILE A 57 -3.37 -13.17 -13.99
C ILE A 57 -2.73 -13.15 -15.37
N ASP A 58 -2.46 -11.95 -15.89
CA ASP A 58 -1.88 -11.78 -17.23
C ASP A 58 -0.34 -11.88 -17.21
N HIS A 59 0.28 -11.49 -16.10
CA HIS A 59 1.72 -11.48 -15.95
C HIS A 59 2.15 -11.53 -14.47
N THR A 60 3.24 -12.26 -14.20
CA THR A 60 3.93 -12.24 -12.91
C THR A 60 5.35 -11.71 -13.09
N SER A 61 5.67 -10.62 -12.41
CA SER A 61 7.01 -10.01 -12.45
C SER A 61 7.90 -10.56 -11.33
N HIS A 62 9.13 -10.94 -11.67
CA HIS A 62 10.17 -11.35 -10.72
C HIS A 62 11.10 -10.18 -10.37
N ILE A 63 10.55 -9.18 -9.69
CA ILE A 63 11.21 -7.88 -9.44
C ILE A 63 12.55 -8.04 -8.72
N GLY A 64 12.62 -8.89 -7.70
CA GLY A 64 13.85 -9.12 -6.92
C GLY A 64 14.99 -9.66 -7.79
N ALA A 65 14.70 -10.72 -8.55
CA ALA A 65 15.65 -11.34 -9.48
C ALA A 65 16.08 -10.37 -10.60
N MET A 66 15.15 -9.56 -11.11
CA MET A 66 15.45 -8.52 -12.09
C MET A 66 16.44 -7.49 -11.53
N LEU A 67 16.19 -6.97 -10.32
CA LEU A 67 17.04 -5.97 -9.68
C LEU A 67 18.41 -6.53 -9.28
N GLU A 68 18.49 -7.79 -8.84
CA GLU A 68 19.77 -8.44 -8.55
C GLU A 68 20.63 -8.56 -9.82
N ARG A 69 20.00 -8.92 -10.95
CA ARG A 69 20.69 -9.03 -12.24
C ARG A 69 21.16 -7.65 -12.73
N THR A 70 20.27 -6.66 -12.79
CA THR A 70 20.59 -5.33 -13.33
C THR A 70 21.47 -4.51 -12.41
N GLY A 71 21.42 -4.77 -11.10
CA GLY A 71 22.26 -4.07 -10.11
C GLY A 71 23.75 -4.24 -10.40
N LYS A 72 24.17 -5.41 -10.89
CA LYS A 72 25.57 -5.70 -11.26
C LYS A 72 26.06 -4.78 -12.38
N ASP A 73 25.23 -4.58 -13.40
CA ASP A 73 25.54 -3.71 -14.54
C ASP A 73 25.55 -2.22 -14.15
N LEU A 74 24.81 -1.85 -13.10
CA LEU A 74 24.71 -0.50 -12.57
C LEU A 74 25.72 -0.18 -11.46
N GLY A 75 26.56 -1.14 -11.06
CA GLY A 75 27.50 -0.99 -9.94
C GLY A 75 26.84 -0.94 -8.57
N ALA A 76 25.57 -1.36 -8.46
CA ALA A 76 24.87 -1.45 -7.17
C ALA A 76 25.34 -2.66 -6.38
N THR A 77 25.71 -2.44 -5.12
CA THR A 77 26.31 -3.47 -4.25
C THR A 77 25.40 -3.92 -3.11
N THR A 78 24.28 -3.23 -2.88
CA THR A 78 23.39 -3.48 -1.75
C THR A 78 22.05 -4.06 -2.25
N PRO A 79 21.61 -5.22 -1.71
CA PRO A 79 20.30 -5.76 -2.04
C PRO A 79 19.20 -4.87 -1.46
N ILE A 80 18.17 -4.59 -2.27
CA ILE A 80 16.98 -3.82 -1.85
C ILE A 80 15.94 -4.74 -1.19
N TYR A 81 15.78 -5.95 -1.72
CA TYR A 81 14.78 -6.93 -1.30
C TYR A 81 15.43 -8.26 -0.93
N GLY A 82 14.80 -8.99 0.00
CA GLY A 82 15.09 -10.41 0.19
C GLY A 82 14.48 -11.21 -0.96
N ASN A 83 13.15 -11.10 -1.10
CA ASN A 83 12.38 -11.55 -2.26
C ASN A 83 11.44 -10.43 -2.71
N ALA A 84 11.14 -10.33 -4.00
CA ALA A 84 10.16 -9.37 -4.51
C ALA A 84 9.52 -9.80 -5.83
N GLY A 85 8.22 -9.61 -5.94
CA GLY A 85 7.46 -9.84 -7.16
C GLY A 85 6.18 -9.01 -7.23
N SER A 86 5.47 -9.16 -8.34
CA SER A 86 4.14 -8.57 -8.52
C SER A 86 3.29 -9.44 -9.42
N MET A 87 1.98 -9.48 -9.18
CA MET A 87 1.00 -10.06 -10.08
C MET A 87 0.19 -8.96 -10.73
N GLN A 88 0.09 -9.03 -12.05
CA GLN A 88 -0.74 -8.19 -12.88
C GLN A 88 -1.97 -8.98 -13.31
N PHE A 89 -3.13 -8.35 -13.24
CA PHE A 89 -4.41 -8.97 -13.54
C PHE A 89 -5.44 -7.91 -13.88
N CYS A 90 -6.58 -8.34 -14.41
CA CYS A 90 -7.68 -7.46 -14.76
C CYS A 90 -9.03 -8.05 -14.34
N SER A 91 -10.00 -7.17 -14.08
CA SER A 91 -11.42 -7.52 -14.04
C SER A 91 -12.09 -6.92 -15.27
N ALA A 92 -12.52 -7.77 -16.22
CA ALA A 92 -13.14 -7.29 -17.46
C ALA A 92 -14.35 -6.37 -17.19
N THR A 93 -15.17 -6.74 -16.21
CA THR A 93 -16.37 -5.98 -15.82
C THR A 93 -16.04 -4.65 -15.16
N ILE A 94 -15.08 -4.61 -14.24
CA ILE A 94 -14.69 -3.34 -13.59
C ILE A 94 -13.95 -2.46 -14.59
N SER A 95 -12.95 -2.98 -15.30
CA SER A 95 -12.19 -2.24 -16.31
C SER A 95 -13.09 -1.63 -17.39
N ARG A 96 -14.08 -2.38 -17.91
CA ARG A 96 -15.04 -1.86 -18.89
C ARG A 96 -15.82 -0.68 -18.33
N ARG A 97 -16.45 -0.84 -17.16
CA ARG A 97 -17.22 0.24 -16.51
C ARG A 97 -16.37 1.47 -16.22
N THR A 98 -15.13 1.29 -15.77
CA THR A 98 -14.21 2.39 -15.49
C THR A 98 -13.85 3.17 -16.76
N MET A 99 -13.59 2.49 -17.88
CA MET A 99 -13.29 3.13 -19.17
C MET A 99 -14.52 3.76 -19.84
N GLU A 100 -15.71 3.19 -19.65
CA GLU A 100 -16.98 3.79 -20.11
C GLU A 100 -17.32 5.05 -19.32
N ALA A 101 -16.95 5.12 -18.04
CA ALA A 101 -17.14 6.32 -17.22
C ALA A 101 -16.22 7.47 -17.63
N ASP A 102 -15.00 7.17 -18.08
CA ASP A 102 -14.05 8.10 -18.71
C ASP A 102 -12.97 7.30 -19.47
N PRO A 103 -12.80 7.47 -20.81
CA PRO A 103 -11.78 6.76 -21.57
C PRO A 103 -10.35 6.96 -21.05
N ALA A 104 -10.05 8.09 -20.40
CA ALA A 104 -8.74 8.35 -19.81
C ALA A 104 -8.43 7.42 -18.64
N ASN A 105 -9.44 6.78 -18.04
CA ASN A 105 -9.25 5.79 -16.98
C ASN A 105 -8.57 4.50 -17.44
N ILE A 106 -8.27 4.34 -18.73
CA ILE A 106 -7.44 3.23 -19.24
C ILE A 106 -6.11 3.09 -18.49
N VAL A 107 -5.58 4.19 -17.92
CA VAL A 107 -4.34 4.22 -17.12
C VAL A 107 -4.38 3.36 -15.85
N PHE A 108 -5.56 2.95 -15.40
CA PHE A 108 -5.72 2.06 -14.25
C PHE A 108 -5.67 0.56 -14.62
N CYS A 109 -5.56 0.22 -15.90
CA CYS A 109 -5.50 -1.15 -16.39
C CYS A 109 -4.08 -1.46 -16.92
N PRO A 110 -3.38 -2.51 -16.45
CA PRO A 110 -3.85 -3.56 -15.53
C PRO A 110 -3.78 -3.18 -14.04
N TYR A 111 -4.43 -3.99 -13.21
CA TYR A 111 -4.32 -3.92 -11.75
C TYR A 111 -3.08 -4.69 -11.29
N ILE A 112 -2.41 -4.19 -10.24
CA ILE A 112 -1.12 -4.74 -9.79
C ILE A 112 -1.11 -4.88 -8.27
N ILE A 113 -0.78 -6.07 -7.78
CA ILE A 113 -0.43 -6.33 -6.38
C ILE A 113 1.07 -6.67 -6.33
N VAL A 114 1.81 -5.99 -5.48
CA VAL A 114 3.22 -6.26 -5.21
C VAL A 114 3.37 -7.01 -3.89
N TYR A 115 4.38 -7.86 -3.79
CA TYR A 115 4.70 -8.60 -2.57
C TYR A 115 6.22 -8.77 -2.45
N PHE A 116 6.77 -8.49 -1.27
CA PHE A 116 8.22 -8.51 -1.05
C PHE A 116 8.61 -8.75 0.41
N THR A 117 9.86 -9.10 0.64
CA THR A 117 10.53 -9.08 1.95
C THR A 117 11.73 -8.16 1.91
N LEU A 118 12.18 -7.68 3.06
CA LEU A 118 13.41 -6.88 3.18
C LEU A 118 14.56 -7.75 3.68
N PRO A 119 15.82 -7.51 3.27
CA PRO A 119 16.97 -8.32 3.72
C PRO A 119 17.10 -8.39 5.26
N GLN A 120 16.81 -7.28 5.94
CA GLN A 120 16.85 -7.19 7.41
C GLN A 120 15.61 -7.74 8.12
N ASP A 121 14.53 -8.04 7.38
CA ASP A 121 13.30 -8.62 7.93
C ASP A 121 12.73 -9.70 7.00
N PRO A 122 13.45 -10.83 6.83
CA PRO A 122 13.09 -11.87 5.86
C PRO A 122 11.82 -12.66 6.24
N LYS A 123 11.32 -12.50 7.47
CA LYS A 123 10.13 -13.20 7.98
C LYS A 123 8.85 -12.37 7.89
N THR A 124 8.95 -11.11 7.46
CA THR A 124 7.81 -10.24 7.23
C THR A 124 7.62 -10.03 5.75
N VAL A 125 6.46 -10.43 5.23
CA VAL A 125 6.04 -10.16 3.87
C VAL A 125 5.25 -8.88 3.86
N TYR A 126 5.66 -7.96 2.99
CA TYR A 126 4.96 -6.73 2.67
C TYR A 126 4.13 -6.99 1.43
N VAL A 127 2.84 -6.65 1.47
CA VAL A 127 1.93 -6.78 0.32
C VAL A 127 1.23 -5.46 0.10
N GLY A 128 1.22 -4.98 -1.14
CA GLY A 128 0.68 -3.65 -1.41
C GLY A 128 0.21 -3.45 -2.84
N TYR A 129 -0.40 -2.30 -3.04
CA TYR A 129 -0.87 -1.84 -4.34
C TYR A 129 -0.85 -0.31 -4.40
N ARG A 130 -0.83 0.23 -5.62
CA ARG A 130 -0.99 1.66 -5.84
C ARG A 130 -2.45 2.03 -5.61
N ARG A 131 -2.71 3.01 -4.74
CA ARG A 131 -4.08 3.48 -4.50
C ARG A 131 -4.57 4.28 -5.70
N PRO A 132 -5.67 3.87 -6.36
CA PRO A 132 -6.22 4.65 -7.45
C PRO A 132 -7.05 5.79 -6.84
N LEU A 133 -6.52 7.02 -6.88
CA LEU A 133 -7.18 8.17 -6.28
C LEU A 133 -8.41 8.57 -7.12
N PRO A 134 -9.63 8.58 -6.57
CA PRO A 134 -10.83 8.93 -7.33
C PRO A 134 -10.79 10.35 -7.88
N ALA A 135 -10.90 10.50 -9.20
CA ALA A 135 -10.92 11.78 -9.88
C ALA A 135 -11.95 11.83 -11.03
N GLY A 136 -12.17 13.01 -11.61
CA GLY A 136 -13.07 13.21 -12.74
C GLY A 136 -14.56 13.25 -12.36
N SER A 137 -15.41 12.80 -13.28
CA SER A 137 -16.88 12.76 -13.11
C SER A 137 -17.29 11.90 -11.90
N GLU A 138 -18.54 12.03 -11.45
CA GLU A 138 -19.04 11.17 -10.37
C GLU A 138 -18.97 9.67 -10.72
N ALA A 139 -19.34 9.32 -11.95
CA ALA A 139 -19.22 7.95 -12.46
C ALA A 139 -17.76 7.48 -12.47
N SER A 140 -16.82 8.34 -12.91
CA SER A 140 -15.40 8.02 -12.90
C SER A 140 -14.89 7.77 -11.47
N ARG A 141 -15.17 8.70 -10.55
CA ARG A 141 -14.83 8.54 -9.13
C ARG A 141 -15.42 7.28 -8.50
N ALA A 142 -16.66 6.93 -8.84
CA ALA A 142 -17.30 5.71 -8.35
C ALA A 142 -16.59 4.45 -8.87
N SER A 143 -16.34 4.39 -10.18
CA SER A 143 -15.64 3.25 -10.79
C SER A 143 -14.20 3.09 -10.28
N ILE A 144 -13.49 4.20 -10.02
CA ILE A 144 -12.14 4.18 -9.44
C ILE A 144 -12.15 3.64 -8.00
N ARG A 145 -13.16 3.97 -7.20
CA ARG A 145 -13.33 3.38 -5.85
C ARG A 145 -13.57 1.88 -5.92
N GLU A 146 -14.28 1.38 -6.91
CA GLU A 146 -14.47 -0.07 -7.09
C GLU A 146 -13.14 -0.79 -7.37
N ILE A 147 -12.20 -0.14 -8.08
CA ILE A 147 -10.85 -0.68 -8.29
C ILE A 147 -10.12 -0.79 -6.94
N GLU A 148 -10.14 0.27 -6.12
CA GLU A 148 -9.53 0.23 -4.78
C GLU A 148 -10.15 -0.86 -3.91
N ASN A 149 -11.48 -1.00 -3.93
CA ASN A 149 -12.18 -2.04 -3.18
C ASN A 149 -11.82 -3.46 -3.63
N LEU A 150 -11.64 -3.67 -4.95
CA LEU A 150 -11.19 -4.95 -5.47
C LEU A 150 -9.77 -5.28 -4.96
N LEU A 151 -8.84 -4.34 -5.11
CA LEU A 151 -7.44 -4.51 -4.70
C LEU A 151 -7.35 -4.76 -3.19
N ASP A 152 -8.05 -3.96 -2.38
CA ASP A 152 -8.09 -4.11 -0.93
C ASP A 152 -8.68 -5.47 -0.53
N GLY A 153 -9.79 -5.86 -1.16
CA GLY A 153 -10.46 -7.12 -0.89
C GLY A 153 -9.58 -8.34 -1.17
N ILE A 154 -8.85 -8.34 -2.28
CA ILE A 154 -7.91 -9.42 -2.63
C ILE A 154 -6.78 -9.50 -1.61
N VAL A 155 -6.15 -8.37 -1.27
CA VAL A 155 -5.05 -8.37 -0.30
C VAL A 155 -5.53 -8.80 1.08
N LYS A 156 -6.69 -8.32 1.53
CA LYS A 156 -7.25 -8.72 2.82
C LYS A 156 -7.58 -10.20 2.90
N GLU A 157 -8.16 -10.76 1.84
CA GLU A 157 -8.45 -12.18 1.72
C GLU A 157 -7.17 -13.01 1.76
N ALA A 158 -6.17 -12.69 0.93
CA ALA A 158 -4.90 -13.40 0.88
C ALA A 158 -4.15 -13.37 2.22
N LEU A 159 -4.26 -12.26 2.96
CA LEU A 159 -3.62 -12.10 4.26
C LEU A 159 -4.48 -12.58 5.44
N ASN A 160 -5.72 -13.00 5.19
CA ASN A 160 -6.72 -13.34 6.20
C ASN A 160 -6.87 -12.25 7.29
N ILE A 161 -7.04 -11.00 6.84
CA ILE A 161 -7.22 -9.83 7.70
C ILE A 161 -8.58 -9.16 7.43
N LYS A 162 -9.15 -8.51 8.45
CA LYS A 162 -10.49 -7.89 8.39
C LYS A 162 -10.48 -6.52 7.72
#